data_AF-A0A554JPW7-F1
#
_entry.id   AF-A0A554JPW7-F1
#
_cell.length_a   1.000
_cell.length_b   1.000
_cell.length_c   1.000
_cell.angle_alpha   90.00
_cell.angle_beta   90.00
_cell.angle_gamma   90.00
#
_symmetry.space_group_name_H-M   'P 1'
#
loop_
_entity.id
_entity.type
_entity.pdbx_description
1 polymer ?
#
loop_
_entity_poly.entity_id
_entity_poly.type
_entity_poly.pdbx_seq_one_letter_code
_entity_poly.pdbx_strand_id
1 'polypeptide(L)' 'MKKVLLIIIIILIICTGYFFLNYKIETVCFGDVCPDNGGTYVFYREKLTEEECLAQGDYPVVGIGWSRVYAGCSPINYSK' A
#
# COMPACT_ATOMS: atom_id res chain seq x y z
N MET A 1 35.80 15.72 4.04
CA MET A 1 34.88 14.99 4.94
C MET A 1 33.47 15.58 4.96
N LYS A 2 33.25 16.84 5.39
CA LYS A 2 31.89 17.44 5.45
C LYS A 2 31.12 17.45 4.12
N LYS A 3 31.78 17.73 3.00
CA LYS A 3 31.16 17.71 1.65
C LYS A 3 30.73 16.31 1.21
N VAL A 4 31.50 15.28 1.55
CA VAL A 4 31.19 13.88 1.21
C VAL A 4 29.98 13.41 2.03
N LEU A 5 29.94 13.75 3.31
CA LEU A 5 28.79 13.45 4.17
C LEU A 5 27.50 14.10 3.65
N LEU A 6 27.57 15.35 3.17
CA LEU A 6 26.43 16.05 2.59
C LEU A 6 25.88 15.33 1.34
N ILE A 7 26.77 14.87 0.45
CA ILE A 7 26.38 14.13 -0.76
C ILE A 7 25.69 12.82 -0.38
N ILE A 8 26.21 12.08 0.60
CA ILE A 8 25.60 10.83 1.07
C ILE A 8 24.19 11.08 1.61
N ILE A 9 24.00 12.14 2.40
CA ILE A 9 22.69 12.51 2.95
C ILE A 9 21.71 12.85 1.81
N ILE A 10 22.15 13.61 0.80
CA ILE A 10 21.30 13.96 -0.35
C ILE A 10 20.89 12.70 -1.11
N ILE A 11 21.82 11.78 -1.38
CA ILE A 11 21.52 10.50 -2.05
C ILE A 11 20.51 9.70 -1.23
N LEU A 12 20.70 9.60 0.09
CA LEU A 12 19.76 8.90 0.97
C LEU A 12 18.36 9.50 0.90
N ILE A 13 18.22 10.83 0.92
CA ILE A 13 16.93 11.52 0.82
C ILE A 13 16.27 11.26 -0.54
N ILE A 14 17.05 11.28 -1.63
CA ILE A 14 16.53 11.01 -2.97
C ILE A 14 16.06 9.55 -3.07
N CYS A 15 16.86 8.59 -2.58
CA CYS A 15 16.51 7.17 -2.59
C CYS A 15 15.27 6.88 -1.75
N THR A 16 15.15 7.46 -0.55
CA THR A 16 13.94 7.29 0.28
C THR A 16 12.73 7.95 -0.36
N GLY A 17 12.86 9.17 -0.90
CA GLY A 17 11.79 9.83 -1.63
C GLY A 17 11.30 9.01 -2.82
N TYR A 18 12.21 8.46 -3.63
CA TYR A 18 11.86 7.60 -4.76
C TYR A 18 11.17 6.29 -4.32
N PHE A 19 11.58 5.71 -3.20
CA PHE A 19 10.94 4.54 -2.63
C PHE A 19 9.47 4.82 -2.27
N PHE A 20 9.19 5.94 -1.58
CA PHE A 20 7.83 6.29 -1.17
C PHE A 20 6.94 6.82 -2.31
N LEU A 21 7.50 7.43 -3.36
CA LEU A 21 6.74 7.92 -4.52
C LEU A 21 5.96 6.82 -5.25
N ASN A 22 6.39 5.56 -5.13
CA ASN A 22 5.72 4.43 -5.75
C ASN A 22 4.55 3.88 -4.93
N TYR A 23 4.32 4.38 -3.71
CA TYR A 23 3.18 3.97 -2.89
C TYR A 23 2.03 4.95 -3.07
N LYS A 24 0.84 4.40 -3.36
CA LYS A 24 -0.42 5.11 -3.40
C LYS A 24 -1.21 4.77 -2.14
N ILE A 25 -1.84 5.78 -1.55
CA ILE A 25 -2.72 5.65 -0.39
C ILE A 25 -4.14 5.79 -0.90
N GLU A 26 -4.98 4.80 -0.64
CA GLU A 26 -6.42 4.88 -0.91
C GLU A 26 -7.17 4.55 0.36
N THR A 27 -8.22 5.33 0.62
CA THR A 27 -9.17 5.00 1.69
C THR A 27 -10.20 4.04 1.12
N VAL A 28 -10.28 2.85 1.69
CA VAL A 28 -11.29 1.86 1.32
C VAL A 28 -12.36 1.82 2.39
N CYS A 29 -13.59 1.93 1.93
CA CYS A 29 -14.78 1.84 2.76
C CYS A 29 -15.28 0.41 2.80
N PHE A 30 -15.37 -0.14 4.00
CA PHE A 30 -15.94 -1.45 4.25
C PHE A 30 -17.40 -1.29 4.71
N GLY A 31 -18.34 -1.42 3.78
CA GLY A 31 -19.78 -1.32 4.05
C GLY A 31 -20.36 0.10 3.94
N ASP A 32 -21.67 0.19 4.18
CA ASP A 32 -22.52 1.31 3.75
C ASP A 32 -22.46 2.56 4.65
N VAL A 33 -21.75 2.48 5.79
CA VAL A 33 -21.73 3.55 6.81
C VAL A 33 -20.39 4.29 6.88
N CYS A 34 -19.67 4.31 5.77
CA CYS A 34 -18.42 5.03 5.62
C CYS A 34 -18.70 6.48 5.16
N PRO A 35 -18.00 7.50 5.70
CA PRO A 35 -16.87 7.44 6.63
C PRO A 35 -17.23 7.38 8.12
N ASP A 36 -18.50 7.54 8.48
CA ASP A 36 -18.93 7.82 9.86
C ASP A 36 -18.66 6.70 10.88
N ASN A 37 -18.62 5.44 10.45
CA ASN A 37 -18.31 4.27 11.30
C ASN A 37 -16.94 3.61 11.01
N GLY A 38 -16.06 4.32 10.30
CA GLY A 38 -14.68 3.89 10.07
C GLY A 38 -14.41 3.44 8.63
N GLY A 39 -13.36 3.99 8.05
CA GLY A 39 -12.70 3.49 6.84
C GLY A 39 -11.32 2.93 7.19
N THR A 40 -10.81 2.01 6.38
CA THR A 40 -9.42 1.56 6.49
C THR A 40 -8.59 2.19 5.39
N TYR A 41 -7.42 2.70 5.74
CA TYR A 41 -6.44 3.16 4.76
C TYR A 41 -5.63 1.98 4.28
N VAL A 42 -5.63 1.75 2.97
CA VAL A 42 -4.79 0.72 2.35
C VAL A 42 -3.66 1.41 1.58
N PHE A 43 -2.45 0.94 1.86
CA PHE A 43 -1.24 1.36 1.16
C PHE A 43 -0.91 0.29 0.14
N TYR A 44 -0.90 0.67 -1.14
CA TYR A 44 -0.50 -0.25 -2.20
C TYR A 44 0.57 0.40 -3.07
N ARG A 45 1.51 -0.41 -3.56
CA ARG A 45 2.48 0.03 -4.56
C ARG A 45 1.84 0.09 -5.95
N GLU A 46 0.96 -0.86 -6.24
CA GLU A 46 0.23 -0.98 -7.48
C GLU A 46 -1.22 -1.37 -7.20
N LYS A 47 -2.17 -0.80 -7.96
CA LYS A 47 -3.58 -1.12 -7.82
C LYS A 47 -3.88 -2.37 -8.66
N LEU A 48 -3.64 -3.53 -8.08
CA LEU A 48 -3.97 -4.81 -8.69
C LEU A 48 -5.46 -5.10 -8.51
N THR A 49 -6.09 -5.66 -9.54
CA THR A 49 -7.36 -6.37 -9.40
C THR A 49 -7.21 -7.57 -8.47
N GLU A 50 -8.33 -8.10 -8.00
CA GLU A 50 -8.30 -9.28 -7.15
C GLU A 50 -7.74 -10.50 -7.89
N GLU A 51 -8.09 -10.67 -9.18
CA GLU A 51 -7.56 -11.75 -9.99
C GLU A 51 -6.04 -11.64 -10.16
N GLU A 52 -5.51 -10.44 -10.43
CA GLU A 52 -4.07 -10.21 -10.55
C GLU A 52 -3.32 -10.47 -9.24
N CYS A 53 -3.90 -10.04 -8.11
CA CYS A 53 -3.34 -10.30 -6.78
C CYS A 53 -3.20 -11.80 -6.52
N LEU A 54 -4.26 -12.57 -6.80
CA LEU A 54 -4.25 -14.02 -6.64
C LEU A 54 -3.29 -14.71 -7.63
N ALA A 55 -3.21 -14.22 -8.87
CA ALA A 55 -2.30 -14.76 -9.89
C ALA A 55 -0.82 -14.59 -9.52
N GLN A 56 -0.49 -13.55 -8.75
CA GLN A 56 0.86 -13.33 -8.22
C GLN A 56 1.15 -14.16 -6.95
N GLY A 57 0.15 -14.87 -6.42
CA GLY A 57 0.28 -15.64 -5.18
C GLY A 57 0.22 -14.79 -3.91
N ASP A 58 -0.22 -13.53 -4.02
CA ASP A 58 -0.40 -12.62 -2.90
C ASP A 58 -1.80 -12.75 -2.27
N TYR A 59 -2.01 -12.03 -1.16
CA TYR A 59 -3.23 -12.09 -0.38
C TYR A 59 -4.12 -10.86 -0.60
N PRO A 60 -5.36 -11.03 -1.12
CA PRO A 60 -6.28 -9.93 -1.27
C PRO A 60 -6.76 -9.43 0.10
N VAL A 61 -6.63 -8.13 0.34
CA VAL A 61 -7.22 -7.47 1.50
C VAL A 61 -8.68 -7.25 1.21
N VAL A 62 -9.54 -7.96 1.93
CA VAL A 62 -10.99 -7.87 1.77
C VAL A 62 -11.61 -7.54 3.11
N GLY A 63 -12.61 -6.66 3.08
CA GLY A 63 -13.46 -6.43 4.24
C GLY A 63 -14.87 -6.90 3.94
N ILE A 64 -15.52 -7.40 4.98
CA ILE A 64 -16.87 -7.95 4.92
C ILE A 64 -17.74 -7.11 5.84
N GLY A 65 -18.64 -6.34 5.23
CA GLY A 65 -19.75 -5.67 5.92
C GLY A 65 -21.07 -6.24 5.42
N TRP A 66 -21.87 -5.40 4.76
CA TRP A 66 -23.08 -5.84 4.02
C TRP A 66 -22.77 -6.41 2.64
N SER A 67 -21.61 -6.05 2.07
CA SER A 67 -21.05 -6.61 0.85
C SER A 67 -19.56 -6.91 1.06
N ARG A 68 -19.02 -7.79 0.22
CA ARG A 68 -17.58 -8.05 0.16
C ARG A 68 -16.92 -6.96 -0.66
N VAL A 69 -16.03 -6.19 -0.03
CA VAL A 69 -15.26 -5.13 -0.70
C VAL A 69 -13.80 -5.55 -0.75
N TYR A 70 -13.26 -5.61 -1.96
CA TYR A 70 -11.82 -5.77 -2.19
C TYR A 70 -11.12 -4.42 -2.03
N ALA A 71 -10.10 -4.39 -1.19
CA ALA A 71 -9.42 -3.17 -0.76
C ALA A 71 -8.00 -3.02 -1.34
N GLY A 72 -7.53 -4.03 -2.07
CA GLY A 72 -6.20 -4.07 -2.64
C GLY A 72 -5.46 -5.35 -2.27
N CYS A 73 -4.25 -5.48 -2.77
CA CYS A 73 -3.40 -6.63 -2.54
C CYS A 73 -2.44 -6.34 -1.39
N SER A 74 -2.37 -7.21 -0.38
CA SER A 74 -1.42 -7.07 0.73
C SER A 74 -0.01 -7.20 0.16
N PRO A 75 0.91 -6.26 0.45
CA PRO A 75 2.29 -6.42 0.02
C PRO A 75 2.91 -7.62 0.72
N ILE A 76 3.08 -8.71 -0.03
CA ILE A 76 3.86 -9.94 0.22
C ILE A 76 4.12 -10.21 1.71
N ASN A 77 3.37 -11.17 2.26
CA ASN A 77 3.80 -11.85 3.46
C ASN A 77 5.05 -12.67 3.10
N TYR A 78 6.25 -12.17 3.41
CA TYR A 78 7.56 -12.81 3.17
C TYR A 78 7.78 -14.11 3.99
N SER A 79 6.71 -14.79 4.41
CA SER A 79 6.78 -16.06 5.13
C SER A 79 6.41 -17.24 4.22
N LYS A 80 7.30 -17.55 3.27
CA LYS A 80 7.54 -18.90 2.79
C LYS A 80 9.04 -19.14 2.65
#